data_AF-A0A2S6I8W5-F1
#
_entry.id   AF-A0A2S6I8W5-F1
#
_cell.length_a   1.000
_cell.length_b   1.000
_cell.length_c   1.000
_cell.angle_alpha   90.00
_cell.angle_beta   90.00
_cell.angle_gamma   90.00
#
_symmetry.space_group_name_H-M   'P 1'
#
loop_
_entity.id
_entity.type
_entity.pdbx_description
1 polymer ?
#
loop_
_entity_poly.entity_id
_entity_poly.type
_entity_poly.pdbx_seq_one_letter_code
_entity_poly.pdbx_strand_id
1 'polypeptide(L)'
;MPWLSLLSILFLLAVHLSVGYLRLSRIPRSRWLSLAGGISVTYIFLHVLPEFAVYQDVLAESTRLKWMADLEHHIYSFALLGLVAFYAMERAAKRARDTHRDPEGDHDRHGVRIFWVHIASFVLYNGIIGYLIVWREDQTTLGLLYYVVAMAFHFIVTDYALYDHYQELYRTRGRWLVVTALVVGWVLGLVVEIPEVFIGMIFSFLAGGVIMNVLKEELPGERQSNIRAFVVGVIAYALLLLAT
;
A
#
# COMPACT_ATOMS: atom_id res chain seq x y z
N MET A 1 -7.73 16.36 -18.23
CA MET A 1 -7.52 15.20 -19.14
C MET A 1 -8.30 13.97 -18.65
N PRO A 2 -9.65 14.01 -18.61
CA PRO A 2 -10.44 12.93 -17.99
C PRO A 2 -10.33 11.58 -18.72
N TRP A 3 -10.05 11.61 -20.03
CA TRP A 3 -9.84 10.39 -20.81
C TRP A 3 -8.51 9.70 -20.47
N LEU A 4 -7.45 10.45 -20.15
CA LEU A 4 -6.17 9.87 -19.70
C LEU A 4 -6.32 9.22 -18.32
N SER A 5 -6.96 9.90 -17.37
CA SER A 5 -7.19 9.30 -16.05
C SER A 5 -8.07 8.06 -16.11
N LEU A 6 -9.07 8.04 -17.01
CA LEU A 6 -9.86 6.84 -17.27
C LEU A 6 -9.00 5.69 -17.80
N LEU A 7 -8.14 5.93 -18.81
CA LEU A 7 -7.23 4.91 -19.34
C LEU A 7 -6.27 4.39 -18.26
N SER A 8 -5.74 5.28 -17.43
CA SER A 8 -4.88 4.93 -16.29
C SER A 8 -5.59 4.00 -15.31
N ILE A 9 -6.82 4.33 -14.92
CA ILE A 9 -7.62 3.49 -14.02
C ILE A 9 -7.93 2.14 -14.65
N LEU A 10 -8.36 2.12 -15.92
CA LEU A 10 -8.63 0.86 -16.62
C LEU A 10 -7.38 -0.04 -16.66
N PHE A 11 -6.21 0.54 -16.88
CA PHE A 11 -4.95 -0.19 -16.84
C PHE A 11 -4.64 -0.74 -15.44
N LEU A 12 -4.73 0.07 -14.39
CA LEU A 12 -4.49 -0.38 -13.01
C LEU A 12 -5.51 -1.43 -12.54
N LEU A 13 -6.76 -1.32 -12.97
CA LEU A 13 -7.78 -2.36 -12.77
C LEU A 13 -7.39 -3.66 -13.46
N ALA A 14 -6.91 -3.58 -14.70
CA ALA A 14 -6.42 -4.76 -15.41
C ALA A 14 -5.25 -5.41 -14.65
N VAL A 15 -4.37 -4.62 -14.04
CA VAL A 15 -3.28 -5.12 -13.18
C VAL A 15 -3.85 -5.92 -11.99
N HIS A 16 -4.72 -5.32 -11.16
CA HIS A 16 -5.32 -6.01 -10.01
C HIS A 16 -6.04 -7.32 -10.39
N LEU A 17 -6.74 -7.30 -11.52
CA LEU A 17 -7.48 -8.48 -12.01
C LEU A 17 -6.54 -9.56 -12.55
N SER A 18 -5.40 -9.17 -13.13
CA SER A 18 -4.44 -10.07 -13.78
C SER A 18 -3.52 -10.81 -12.80
N VAL A 19 -3.24 -10.24 -11.62
CA VAL A 19 -2.25 -10.81 -10.69
C VAL A 19 -2.58 -12.25 -10.27
N GLY A 20 -3.86 -12.59 -10.06
CA GLY A 20 -4.28 -13.96 -9.76
C GLY A 20 -4.05 -14.98 -10.88
N TYR A 21 -3.77 -14.52 -12.10
CA TYR A 21 -3.42 -15.36 -13.26
C TYR A 21 -1.92 -15.43 -13.52
N LEU A 22 -1.13 -14.52 -12.94
CA LEU A 22 0.33 -14.52 -13.05
C LEU A 22 0.87 -15.76 -12.33
N ARG A 23 1.32 -16.75 -13.11
CA ARG A 23 1.99 -17.97 -12.60
C ARG A 23 3.41 -17.68 -12.11
N LEU A 24 3.56 -16.70 -11.21
CA LEU A 24 4.81 -16.39 -10.51
C LEU A 24 5.30 -17.57 -9.65
N SER A 25 4.47 -18.61 -9.47
CA SER A 25 4.82 -19.94 -8.95
C SER A 25 6.01 -20.61 -9.66
N ARG A 26 6.39 -20.15 -10.86
CA ARG A 26 7.60 -20.62 -11.57
C ARG A 26 8.90 -20.05 -11.01
N ILE A 27 8.86 -18.93 -10.28
CA ILE A 27 10.02 -18.35 -9.62
C ILE A 27 10.16 -18.98 -8.24
N PRO A 28 11.36 -19.39 -7.79
CA PRO A 28 11.57 -19.87 -6.44
C PRO A 28 11.05 -18.84 -5.43
N ARG A 29 10.22 -19.29 -4.47
CA ARG A 29 9.57 -18.44 -3.47
C ARG A 29 10.54 -17.48 -2.78
N SER A 30 11.74 -17.95 -2.42
CA SER A 30 12.78 -17.14 -1.80
C SER A 30 13.26 -15.97 -2.68
N ARG A 31 13.38 -16.16 -3.99
CA ARG A 31 13.78 -15.10 -4.92
C ARG A 31 12.67 -14.09 -5.12
N TRP A 32 11.44 -14.55 -5.27
CA TRP A 32 10.29 -13.66 -5.41
C TRP A 32 10.08 -12.81 -4.16
N LEU A 33 10.05 -13.43 -2.97
CA LEU A 33 9.92 -12.71 -1.70
C LEU A 33 11.03 -11.69 -1.50
N SER A 34 12.28 -12.05 -1.85
CA SER A 34 13.40 -11.12 -1.73
C SER A 34 13.27 -9.95 -2.70
N LEU A 35 12.88 -10.19 -3.96
CA LEU A 35 12.67 -9.14 -4.96
C LEU A 35 11.53 -8.20 -4.55
N ALA A 36 10.40 -8.75 -4.09
CA ALA A 36 9.27 -8.01 -3.55
C ALA A 36 9.69 -7.14 -2.37
N GLY A 37 10.40 -7.71 -1.38
CA GLY A 37 10.93 -6.96 -0.24
C GLY A 37 11.86 -5.83 -0.65
N GLY A 38 12.70 -6.02 -1.67
CA GLY A 38 13.55 -4.96 -2.23
C GLY A 38 12.75 -3.82 -2.85
N ILE A 39 11.72 -4.14 -3.64
CA ILE A 39 10.81 -3.15 -4.23
C ILE A 39 10.09 -2.35 -3.13
N SER A 40 9.54 -3.03 -2.12
CA SER A 40 8.77 -2.39 -1.05
C SER A 40 9.61 -1.51 -0.13
N VAL A 41 10.85 -1.92 0.17
CA VAL A 41 11.80 -1.06 0.90
C VAL A 41 12.12 0.18 0.08
N THR A 42 12.44 0.03 -1.20
CA THR A 42 12.71 1.18 -2.07
C THR A 42 11.50 2.11 -2.17
N TYR A 43 10.28 1.55 -2.27
CA TYR A 43 9.04 2.32 -2.25
C TYR A 43 8.90 3.18 -0.99
N ILE A 44 9.19 2.62 0.19
CA ILE A 44 9.14 3.39 1.44
C ILE A 44 10.12 4.56 1.40
N PHE A 45 11.36 4.30 1.02
CA PHE A 45 12.41 5.31 1.11
C PHE A 45 12.34 6.39 0.03
N LEU A 46 11.98 6.02 -1.20
CA LEU A 46 12.02 6.94 -2.34
C LEU A 46 10.66 7.51 -2.73
N HIS A 47 9.58 7.04 -2.12
CA HIS A 47 8.24 7.58 -2.38
C HIS A 47 7.54 7.99 -1.08
N VAL A 48 7.37 7.08 -0.12
CA VAL A 48 6.59 7.36 1.11
C VAL A 48 7.24 8.43 2.00
N LEU A 49 8.52 8.29 2.31
CA LEU A 49 9.20 9.22 3.22
C LEU A 49 9.34 10.64 2.63
N PRO A 50 9.68 10.83 1.34
CA PRO A 50 9.64 12.14 0.71
C PRO A 50 8.24 12.78 0.75
N GLU A 51 7.21 12.00 0.46
CA GLU A 51 5.82 12.47 0.50
C GLU A 51 5.39 12.94 1.90
N PHE A 52 5.93 12.33 2.97
CA PHE A 52 5.70 12.83 4.33
C PHE A 52 6.24 14.23 4.54
N ALA A 53 7.38 14.58 3.94
CA ALA A 53 7.92 15.93 4.04
C ALA A 53 7.02 16.94 3.30
N VAL A 54 6.54 16.59 2.11
CA VAL A 54 5.60 17.42 1.34
C VAL A 54 4.33 17.69 2.15
N TYR A 55 3.67 16.64 2.67
CA TYR A 55 2.46 16.84 3.47
C TYR A 55 2.72 17.54 4.81
N GLN A 56 3.94 17.46 5.35
CA GLN A 56 4.31 18.17 6.56
C GLN A 56 4.31 19.68 6.32
N ASP A 57 4.84 20.13 5.19
CA ASP A 57 4.84 21.53 4.78
C ASP A 57 3.41 22.02 4.50
N VAL A 58 2.62 21.23 3.76
CA VAL A 58 1.19 21.52 3.49
C VAL A 58 0.38 21.69 4.78
N LEU A 59 0.66 20.89 5.81
CA LEU A 59 -0.02 21.01 7.10
C LEU A 59 0.49 22.19 7.93
N ALA A 60 1.79 22.48 7.88
CA ALA A 60 2.38 23.62 8.57
C ALA A 60 1.84 24.97 8.05
N GLU A 61 1.54 25.05 6.75
CA GLU A 61 0.94 26.24 6.12
C GLU A 61 -0.59 26.30 6.26
N SER A 62 -1.21 25.26 6.80
CA SER A 62 -2.67 25.16 6.90
C SER A 62 -3.27 26.10 7.95
N THR A 63 -4.13 27.00 7.49
CA THR A 63 -4.91 27.87 8.38
C THR A 63 -6.10 27.15 9.05
N ARG A 64 -6.50 25.97 8.55
CA ARG A 64 -7.67 25.23 9.05
C ARG A 64 -7.40 24.45 10.34
N LEU A 65 -6.16 24.04 10.57
CA LEU A 65 -5.76 23.23 11.70
C LEU A 65 -4.56 23.86 12.43
N LYS A 66 -4.65 25.15 12.80
CA LYS A 66 -3.54 25.88 13.45
C LYS A 66 -2.94 25.14 14.65
N TRP A 67 -3.77 24.52 15.49
CA TRP A 67 -3.31 23.73 16.63
C TRP A 67 -2.47 22.49 16.23
N MET A 68 -2.68 21.96 15.02
CA MET A 68 -1.84 20.94 14.37
C MET A 68 -0.88 21.54 13.34
N ALA A 69 -0.70 22.85 13.26
CA ALA A 69 0.44 23.42 12.54
C ALA A 69 1.59 23.63 13.55
N ASP A 70 1.25 23.96 14.80
CA ASP A 70 2.20 24.35 15.85
C ASP A 70 3.01 23.20 16.49
N LEU A 71 2.60 21.93 16.36
CA LEU A 71 3.45 20.80 16.81
C LEU A 71 4.58 20.56 15.80
N GLU A 72 5.66 19.96 16.25
CA GLU A 72 6.69 19.50 15.32
C GLU A 72 6.33 18.09 14.83
N HIS A 73 6.54 17.80 13.54
CA HIS A 73 6.44 16.45 12.97
C HIS A 73 5.04 15.76 13.02
N HIS A 74 3.95 16.52 12.85
CA HIS A 74 2.57 15.99 12.79
C HIS A 74 2.39 14.79 11.86
N ILE A 75 2.84 14.89 10.60
CA ILE A 75 2.62 13.86 9.60
C ILE A 75 3.36 12.57 9.99
N TYR A 76 4.58 12.70 10.51
CA TYR A 76 5.33 11.58 11.06
C TYR A 76 4.66 10.98 12.29
N SER A 77 3.99 11.80 13.11
CA SER A 77 3.21 11.33 14.26
C SER A 77 1.98 10.54 13.83
N PHE A 78 1.29 10.94 12.76
CA PHE A 78 0.21 10.14 12.16
C PHE A 78 0.73 8.82 11.60
N ALA A 79 1.89 8.82 10.93
CA ALA A 79 2.54 7.59 10.50
C ALA A 79 2.92 6.68 11.67
N LEU A 80 3.46 7.22 12.76
CA LEU A 80 3.75 6.45 13.96
C LEU A 80 2.47 5.88 14.58
N LEU A 81 1.41 6.68 14.67
CA LEU A 81 0.11 6.24 15.17
C LEU A 81 -0.44 5.08 14.33
N GLY A 82 -0.36 5.20 13.00
CA GLY A 82 -0.70 4.14 12.07
C GLY A 82 0.09 2.86 12.34
N LEU A 83 1.42 2.97 12.39
CA LEU A 83 2.32 1.86 12.68
C LEU A 83 1.95 1.17 14.00
N VAL A 84 1.73 1.93 15.07
CA VAL A 84 1.35 1.39 16.39
C VAL A 84 -0.03 0.74 16.35
N ALA A 85 -1.01 1.37 15.70
CA ALA A 85 -2.36 0.84 15.58
C ALA A 85 -2.35 -0.51 14.83
N PHE A 86 -1.67 -0.58 13.69
CA PHE A 86 -1.52 -1.81 12.91
C PHE A 86 -0.80 -2.90 13.69
N TYR A 87 0.29 -2.56 14.36
CA TYR A 87 1.00 -3.50 15.22
C TYR A 87 0.10 -4.03 16.37
N ALA A 88 -0.65 -3.14 17.02
CA ALA A 88 -1.54 -3.51 18.11
C ALA A 88 -2.68 -4.41 17.64
N MET A 89 -3.32 -4.09 16.51
CA MET A 89 -4.38 -4.90 15.91
C MET A 89 -3.86 -6.29 15.56
N GLU A 90 -2.71 -6.38 14.92
CA GLU A 90 -2.12 -7.65 14.54
C GLU A 90 -1.70 -8.48 15.77
N ARG A 91 -1.14 -7.83 16.80
CA ARG A 91 -0.79 -8.49 18.07
C ARG A 91 -2.03 -8.98 18.82
N ALA A 92 -3.11 -8.21 18.84
CA ALA A 92 -4.37 -8.61 19.44
C ALA A 92 -4.95 -9.83 18.70
N ALA A 93 -4.93 -9.81 17.37
CA ALA A 93 -5.35 -10.95 16.55
C ALA A 93 -4.50 -12.20 16.81
N LYS A 94 -3.17 -12.04 17.00
CA LYS A 94 -2.26 -13.14 17.37
C LYS A 94 -2.45 -13.63 18.81
N ARG A 95 -2.73 -12.78 19.79
CA ARG A 95 -2.96 -13.21 21.19
C ARG A 95 -4.27 -13.97 21.37
N ALA A 96 -5.31 -13.62 20.61
CA ALA A 96 -6.57 -14.37 20.61
C ALA A 96 -6.36 -15.85 20.20
N ARG A 97 -5.37 -16.12 19.32
CA ARG A 97 -4.93 -17.47 18.91
C ARG A 97 -4.39 -18.30 20.08
N ASP A 98 -3.59 -17.69 20.96
CA ASP A 98 -2.88 -18.44 22.01
C ASP A 98 -3.78 -18.73 23.22
N THR A 99 -4.89 -17.99 23.37
CA THR A 99 -5.88 -18.15 24.46
C THR A 99 -7.03 -19.09 24.10
N HIS A 100 -7.40 -19.21 22.82
CA HIS A 100 -8.40 -20.18 22.34
C HIS A 100 -7.71 -21.36 21.64
N ARG A 101 -7.05 -22.21 22.43
CA ARG A 101 -6.63 -23.56 22.00
C ARG A 101 -7.84 -24.50 22.09
N ASP A 102 -8.82 -24.34 21.21
CA ASP A 102 -9.89 -25.33 21.06
C ASP A 102 -9.52 -26.28 19.89
N PRO A 103 -9.55 -27.62 20.05
CA PRO A 103 -8.81 -28.51 19.14
C PRO A 103 -9.43 -28.71 17.75
N GLU A 104 -10.70 -28.34 17.51
CA GLU A 104 -11.40 -28.75 16.30
C GLU A 104 -12.34 -27.64 15.79
N GLY A 105 -11.86 -26.78 14.88
CA GLY A 105 -12.75 -26.00 13.98
C GLY A 105 -12.48 -24.50 13.79
N ASP A 106 -11.57 -23.86 14.52
CA ASP A 106 -11.46 -22.38 14.52
C ASP A 106 -10.23 -21.81 13.75
N HIS A 107 -9.40 -22.68 13.17
CA HIS A 107 -8.22 -22.25 12.39
C HIS A 107 -8.58 -21.34 11.19
N ASP A 108 -9.74 -21.55 10.55
CA ASP A 108 -10.18 -20.76 9.39
C ASP A 108 -10.71 -19.37 9.77
N ARG A 109 -11.37 -19.20 10.91
CA ARG A 109 -12.02 -17.92 11.28
C ARG A 109 -11.02 -16.84 11.70
N HIS A 110 -9.82 -17.22 12.12
CA HIS A 110 -8.80 -16.29 12.62
C HIS A 110 -7.89 -15.72 11.53
N GLY A 111 -7.49 -16.53 10.53
CA GLY A 111 -6.84 -16.03 9.31
C GLY A 111 -7.70 -14.96 8.62
N VAL A 112 -9.03 -15.14 8.68
CA VAL A 112 -10.02 -14.18 8.20
C VAL A 112 -9.97 -12.85 8.95
N ARG A 113 -9.74 -12.80 10.27
CA ARG A 113 -9.66 -11.52 11.02
C ARG A 113 -8.43 -10.71 10.66
N ILE A 114 -7.26 -11.33 10.59
CA ILE A 114 -6.01 -10.66 10.18
C ILE A 114 -6.13 -10.19 8.73
N PHE A 115 -6.71 -11.03 7.86
CA PHE A 115 -7.05 -10.67 6.49
C PHE A 115 -7.89 -9.39 6.43
N TRP A 116 -8.95 -9.27 7.24
CA TRP A 116 -9.81 -8.09 7.23
C TRP A 116 -9.10 -6.81 7.69
N VAL A 117 -8.16 -6.91 8.64
CA VAL A 117 -7.33 -5.77 9.04
C VAL A 117 -6.43 -5.33 7.89
N HIS A 118 -5.71 -6.27 7.26
CA HIS A 118 -4.83 -5.92 6.14
C HIS A 118 -5.62 -5.41 4.93
N ILE A 119 -6.70 -6.09 4.53
CA ILE A 119 -7.49 -5.70 3.35
C ILE A 119 -8.13 -4.33 3.54
N ALA A 120 -8.52 -3.94 4.78
CA ALA A 120 -9.07 -2.62 5.05
C ALA A 120 -8.04 -1.50 4.76
N SER A 121 -6.78 -1.69 5.14
CA SER A 121 -5.69 -0.75 4.81
C SER A 121 -5.47 -0.65 3.32
N PHE A 122 -5.41 -1.81 2.65
CA PHE A 122 -5.23 -1.87 1.20
C PHE A 122 -6.39 -1.19 0.47
N VAL A 123 -7.63 -1.40 0.91
CA VAL A 123 -8.81 -0.71 0.38
C VAL A 123 -8.68 0.79 0.51
N LEU A 124 -8.37 1.31 1.71
CA LEU A 124 -8.22 2.75 1.92
C LEU A 124 -7.08 3.34 1.09
N TYR A 125 -5.93 2.66 1.07
CA TYR A 125 -4.74 3.09 0.32
C TYR A 125 -5.00 3.11 -1.20
N ASN A 126 -5.67 2.08 -1.74
CA ASN A 126 -6.07 2.04 -3.14
C ASN A 126 -7.13 3.11 -3.48
N GLY A 127 -8.02 3.44 -2.55
CA GLY A 127 -8.93 4.58 -2.69
C GLY A 127 -8.19 5.91 -2.82
N ILE A 128 -7.14 6.13 -2.02
CA ILE A 128 -6.30 7.33 -2.14
C ILE A 128 -5.58 7.36 -3.48
N ILE A 129 -5.01 6.24 -3.93
CA ILE A 129 -4.38 6.16 -5.25
C ILE A 129 -5.36 6.51 -6.36
N GLY A 130 -6.58 5.97 -6.29
CA GLY A 130 -7.65 6.29 -7.24
C GLY A 130 -7.94 7.79 -7.29
N TYR A 131 -8.04 8.42 -6.12
CA TYR A 131 -8.28 9.86 -5.99
C TYR A 131 -7.11 10.69 -6.56
N LEU A 132 -5.87 10.33 -6.21
CA LEU A 132 -4.66 11.07 -6.59
C LEU A 132 -4.36 11.01 -8.09
N ILE A 133 -4.91 10.06 -8.85
CA ILE A 133 -4.80 10.08 -10.32
C ILE A 133 -5.36 11.38 -10.92
N VAL A 134 -6.39 11.94 -10.30
CA VAL A 134 -7.01 13.21 -10.72
C VAL A 134 -6.27 14.40 -10.13
N TRP A 135 -5.93 14.33 -8.83
CA TRP A 135 -5.38 15.44 -8.04
C TRP A 135 -3.87 15.37 -7.80
N ARG A 136 -3.13 14.68 -8.67
CA ARG A 136 -1.66 14.61 -8.58
C ARG A 136 -1.01 16.00 -8.63
N GLU A 137 0.11 16.13 -7.93
CA GLU A 137 0.92 17.35 -7.88
C GLU A 137 1.48 17.71 -9.27
N ASP A 138 2.13 16.75 -9.94
CA ASP A 138 2.56 16.93 -11.34
C ASP A 138 1.43 16.59 -12.33
N GLN A 139 0.74 17.63 -12.82
CA GLN A 139 -0.34 17.51 -13.80
C GLN A 139 0.13 17.25 -15.25
N THR A 140 1.42 16.98 -15.50
CA THR A 140 1.92 16.62 -16.84
C THR A 140 1.51 15.20 -17.27
N THR A 141 1.50 14.94 -18.58
CA THR A 141 1.22 13.60 -19.14
C THR A 141 2.32 12.59 -18.79
N LEU A 142 3.58 13.05 -18.72
CA LEU A 142 4.72 12.21 -18.34
C LEU A 142 4.65 11.82 -16.87
N GLY A 143 4.37 12.77 -15.97
CA GLY A 143 4.13 12.49 -14.55
C GLY A 143 3.00 11.47 -14.34
N LEU A 144 1.91 11.56 -15.11
CA LEU A 144 0.84 10.55 -15.06
C LEU A 144 1.31 9.16 -15.50
N LEU A 145 2.04 9.08 -16.61
CA LEU A 145 2.56 7.80 -17.11
C LEU A 145 3.46 7.14 -16.05
N TYR A 146 4.38 7.93 -15.50
CA TYR A 146 5.31 7.52 -14.45
C TYR A 146 4.59 7.04 -13.18
N TYR A 147 3.63 7.81 -12.70
CA TYR A 147 2.78 7.43 -11.57
C TYR A 147 2.08 6.09 -11.81
N VAL A 148 1.44 5.94 -12.97
CA VAL A 148 0.69 4.72 -13.32
C VAL A 148 1.60 3.50 -13.42
N VAL A 149 2.79 3.64 -14.02
CA VAL A 149 3.75 2.54 -14.12
C VAL A 149 4.27 2.16 -12.73
N ALA A 150 4.65 3.12 -11.90
CA ALA A 150 5.09 2.87 -10.53
C ALA A 150 4.02 2.15 -9.70
N MET A 151 2.78 2.66 -9.73
CA MET A 151 1.66 2.05 -9.02
C MET A 151 1.29 0.67 -9.57
N ALA A 152 1.41 0.43 -10.88
CA ALA A 152 1.21 -0.90 -11.45
C ALA A 152 2.22 -1.92 -10.89
N PHE A 153 3.50 -1.55 -10.80
CA PHE A 153 4.51 -2.42 -10.16
C PHE A 153 4.20 -2.64 -8.68
N HIS A 154 3.83 -1.59 -7.96
CA HIS A 154 3.44 -1.69 -6.57
C HIS A 154 2.25 -2.65 -6.37
N PHE A 155 1.21 -2.55 -7.20
CA PHE A 155 0.05 -3.43 -7.17
C PHE A 155 0.41 -4.88 -7.51
N ILE A 156 1.28 -5.12 -8.50
CA ILE A 156 1.73 -6.50 -8.80
C ILE A 156 2.39 -7.14 -7.59
N VAL A 157 3.26 -6.40 -6.89
CA VAL A 157 3.97 -6.93 -5.72
C VAL A 157 3.01 -7.16 -4.55
N THR A 158 2.21 -6.15 -4.21
CA THR A 158 1.32 -6.19 -3.06
C THR A 158 0.15 -7.15 -3.23
N ASP A 159 -0.50 -7.18 -4.40
CA ASP A 159 -1.58 -8.12 -4.68
C ASP A 159 -1.08 -9.55 -4.70
N TYR A 160 0.13 -9.78 -5.23
CA TYR A 160 0.68 -11.13 -5.23
C TYR A 160 1.03 -11.57 -3.81
N ALA A 161 1.55 -10.68 -2.97
CA ALA A 161 1.79 -10.97 -1.55
C ALA A 161 0.46 -11.35 -0.84
N LEU A 162 -0.61 -10.59 -1.07
CA LEU A 162 -1.95 -10.90 -0.54
C LEU A 162 -2.50 -12.22 -1.09
N TYR A 163 -2.28 -12.51 -2.37
CA TYR A 163 -2.70 -13.74 -3.00
C TYR A 163 -1.92 -14.97 -2.47
N ASP A 164 -0.60 -14.89 -2.31
CA ASP A 164 0.23 -15.98 -1.76
C ASP A 164 -0.17 -16.29 -0.31
N HIS A 165 -0.50 -15.24 0.47
CA HIS A 165 -0.80 -15.38 1.89
C HIS A 165 -2.25 -15.80 2.18
N TYR A 166 -3.25 -15.26 1.47
CA TYR A 166 -4.67 -15.47 1.76
C TYR A 166 -5.43 -16.28 0.69
N GLN A 167 -4.78 -16.60 -0.43
CA GLN A 167 -5.27 -17.48 -1.49
C GLN A 167 -6.72 -17.20 -1.92
N GLU A 168 -7.65 -18.10 -1.59
CA GLU A 168 -9.04 -18.07 -2.06
C GLU A 168 -9.83 -16.89 -1.50
N LEU A 169 -9.54 -16.46 -0.27
CA LEU A 169 -10.24 -15.33 0.37
C LEU A 169 -9.93 -14.00 -0.34
N TYR A 170 -8.68 -13.81 -0.75
CA TYR A 170 -8.30 -12.68 -1.58
C TYR A 170 -8.91 -12.79 -2.99
N ARG A 171 -8.86 -13.97 -3.62
CA ARG A 171 -9.40 -14.20 -4.97
C ARG A 171 -10.90 -13.92 -5.08
N THR A 172 -11.67 -14.31 -4.07
CA THR A 172 -13.14 -14.23 -4.07
C THR A 172 -13.67 -12.92 -3.51
N ARG A 173 -13.00 -12.30 -2.54
CA ARG A 173 -13.47 -11.07 -1.89
C ARG A 173 -12.46 -9.92 -1.93
N GLY A 174 -11.23 -10.17 -1.46
CA GLY A 174 -10.23 -9.11 -1.30
C GLY A 174 -9.96 -8.31 -2.57
N ARG A 175 -9.76 -9.00 -3.69
CA ARG A 175 -9.52 -8.38 -5.00
C ARG A 175 -10.64 -7.43 -5.42
N TRP A 176 -11.90 -7.82 -5.20
CA TRP A 176 -13.04 -6.98 -5.58
C TRP A 176 -13.18 -5.76 -4.68
N LEU A 177 -12.84 -5.87 -3.39
CA LEU A 177 -12.81 -4.72 -2.48
C LEU A 177 -11.75 -3.70 -2.91
N VAL A 178 -10.54 -4.16 -3.22
CA VAL A 178 -9.44 -3.30 -3.67
C VAL A 178 -9.77 -2.61 -5.00
N VAL A 179 -10.26 -3.37 -5.99
CA VAL A 179 -10.71 -2.83 -7.28
C VAL A 179 -11.83 -1.80 -7.10
N THR A 180 -12.83 -2.11 -6.28
CA THR A 180 -13.94 -1.17 -6.03
C THR A 180 -13.43 0.10 -5.37
N ALA A 181 -12.50 -0.03 -4.41
CA ALA A 181 -11.91 1.13 -3.74
C ALA A 181 -11.16 2.04 -4.71
N LEU A 182 -10.37 1.47 -5.62
CA LEU A 182 -9.66 2.23 -6.65
C LEU A 182 -10.62 3.01 -7.55
N VAL A 183 -11.72 2.38 -7.98
CA VAL A 183 -12.76 3.04 -8.79
C VAL A 183 -13.47 4.14 -7.99
N VAL A 184 -13.88 3.85 -6.76
CA VAL A 184 -14.56 4.83 -5.88
C VAL A 184 -13.65 6.03 -5.63
N GLY A 185 -12.37 5.80 -5.34
CA GLY A 185 -11.37 6.85 -5.20
C GLY A 185 -11.27 7.74 -6.43
N TRP A 186 -11.18 7.14 -7.61
CA TRP A 186 -11.15 7.90 -8.87
C TRP A 186 -12.43 8.70 -9.11
N VAL A 187 -13.61 8.10 -8.90
CA VAL A 187 -14.88 8.80 -9.01
C VAL A 187 -14.93 9.97 -8.05
N LEU A 188 -14.53 9.78 -6.79
CA LEU A 188 -14.45 10.86 -5.80
C LEU A 188 -13.52 11.98 -6.27
N GLY A 189 -12.36 11.66 -6.85
CA GLY A 189 -11.46 12.66 -7.41
C GLY A 189 -12.08 13.51 -8.52
N LEU A 190 -13.09 12.99 -9.24
CA LEU A 190 -13.81 13.75 -10.27
C LEU A 190 -14.90 14.68 -9.73
N VAL A 191 -15.43 14.42 -8.54
CA VAL A 191 -16.63 15.11 -8.02
C VAL A 191 -16.42 15.86 -6.71
N VAL A 192 -15.37 15.54 -5.97
CA VAL A 192 -15.07 16.08 -4.65
C VAL A 192 -13.61 16.54 -4.61
N GLU A 193 -13.40 17.76 -4.12
CA GLU A 193 -12.07 18.27 -3.78
C GLU A 193 -11.85 18.08 -2.27
N ILE A 194 -11.02 17.10 -1.94
CA ILE A 194 -10.60 16.83 -0.56
C ILE A 194 -9.40 17.73 -0.26
N PRO A 195 -9.44 18.52 0.84
CA PRO A 195 -8.29 19.34 1.23
C PRO A 195 -7.05 18.47 1.45
N GLU A 196 -5.92 18.88 0.87
CA GLU A 196 -4.66 18.13 0.85
C GLU A 196 -4.19 17.68 2.24
N VAL A 197 -4.44 18.52 3.25
CA VAL A 197 -4.18 18.23 4.66
C VAL A 197 -4.85 16.93 5.14
N PHE A 198 -6.10 16.66 4.73
CA PHE A 198 -6.77 15.41 5.09
C PHE A 198 -6.19 14.22 4.34
N ILE A 199 -5.79 14.41 3.09
CA ILE A 199 -5.11 13.38 2.30
C ILE A 199 -3.80 13.01 2.98
N GLY A 200 -2.97 13.99 3.34
CA GLY A 200 -1.70 13.78 4.02
C GLY A 200 -1.83 13.06 5.36
N MET A 201 -2.84 13.40 6.18
CA MET A 201 -3.12 12.70 7.43
C MET A 201 -3.52 11.23 7.21
N ILE A 202 -4.43 10.96 6.28
CA ILE A 202 -4.87 9.59 6.00
C ILE A 202 -3.74 8.80 5.35
N PHE A 203 -3.03 9.39 4.39
CA PHE A 203 -1.88 8.80 3.71
C PHE A 203 -0.80 8.41 4.72
N SER A 204 -0.38 9.33 5.60
CA SER A 204 0.65 9.06 6.60
C SER A 204 0.24 7.96 7.57
N PHE A 205 -0.98 7.99 8.10
CA PHE A 205 -1.51 6.92 8.93
C PHE A 205 -1.46 5.55 8.22
N LEU A 206 -1.92 5.46 6.97
CA LEU A 206 -1.89 4.20 6.21
C LEU A 206 -0.47 3.75 5.90
N ALA A 207 0.39 4.69 5.51
CA ALA A 207 1.79 4.44 5.22
C ALA A 207 2.56 3.91 6.44
N GLY A 208 2.23 4.37 7.65
CA GLY A 208 2.72 3.76 8.88
C GLY A 208 2.37 2.27 9.01
N GLY A 209 1.16 1.89 8.62
CA GLY A 209 0.72 0.50 8.51
C GLY A 209 1.48 -0.29 7.44
N VAL A 210 1.69 0.31 6.27
CA VAL A 210 2.51 -0.30 5.20
C VAL A 210 3.94 -0.53 5.67
N ILE A 211 4.57 0.44 6.34
CA ILE A 211 5.92 0.30 6.90
C ILE A 211 5.97 -0.86 7.89
N MET A 212 4.99 -0.99 8.79
CA MET A 212 4.89 -2.14 9.69
C MET A 212 4.82 -3.46 8.92
N ASN A 213 3.98 -3.52 7.87
CA ASN A 213 3.83 -4.71 7.04
C ASN A 213 5.14 -5.08 6.34
N VAL A 214 5.81 -4.10 5.73
CA VAL A 214 7.07 -4.34 5.01
C VAL A 214 8.16 -4.82 5.96
N LEU A 215 8.32 -4.15 7.11
CA LEU A 215 9.34 -4.52 8.11
C LEU A 215 9.13 -5.92 8.68
N LYS A 216 7.89 -6.41 8.71
CA LYS A 216 7.53 -7.64 9.39
C LYS A 216 7.30 -8.83 8.46
N GLU A 217 6.64 -8.61 7.34
CA GLU A 217 6.14 -9.66 6.45
C GLU A 217 6.89 -9.72 5.12
N GLU A 218 7.40 -8.59 4.62
CA GLU A 218 8.00 -8.53 3.28
C GLU A 218 9.54 -8.58 3.29
N LEU A 219 10.18 -8.22 4.40
CA LEU A 219 11.61 -8.48 4.58
C LEU A 219 11.86 -9.98 4.78
N PRO A 220 12.66 -10.63 3.91
CA PRO A 220 12.90 -12.05 4.01
C PRO A 220 13.65 -12.38 5.30
N GLY A 221 13.09 -13.29 6.11
CA GLY A 221 13.79 -13.82 7.27
C GLY A 221 15.10 -14.51 6.89
N GLU A 222 16.06 -14.57 7.82
CA GLU A 222 17.45 -14.98 7.58
C GLU A 222 17.61 -16.27 6.76
N ARG A 223 16.71 -17.24 6.90
CA ARG A 223 16.77 -18.56 6.24
C ARG A 223 16.19 -18.60 4.81
N GLN A 224 15.46 -17.57 4.37
CA GLN A 224 14.81 -17.51 3.06
C GLN A 224 15.28 -16.34 2.19
N SER A 225 16.31 -15.62 2.65
CA SER A 225 16.88 -14.45 1.99
C SER A 225 17.70 -14.81 0.74
N ASN A 226 17.37 -14.16 -0.39
CA ASN A 226 18.22 -14.11 -1.58
C ASN A 226 18.63 -12.65 -1.82
N ILE A 227 19.80 -12.28 -1.32
CA ILE A 227 20.32 -10.91 -1.41
C ILE A 227 20.42 -10.39 -2.85
N ARG A 228 20.73 -11.26 -3.82
CA ARG A 228 20.82 -10.84 -5.24
C ARG A 228 19.45 -10.40 -5.77
N ALA A 229 18.41 -11.20 -5.53
CA ALA A 229 17.06 -10.85 -5.93
C ALA A 229 16.56 -9.59 -5.20
N PHE A 230 16.89 -9.43 -3.93
CA PHE A 230 16.59 -8.21 -3.17
C PHE A 230 17.23 -6.97 -3.78
N VAL A 231 18.55 -6.99 -4.02
CA VAL A 231 19.28 -5.86 -4.63
C VAL A 231 18.76 -5.55 -6.04
N VAL A 232 18.41 -6.57 -6.83
CA VAL A 232 17.77 -6.36 -8.14
C VAL A 232 16.44 -5.63 -8.00
N GLY A 233 15.59 -6.03 -7.04
CA GLY A 233 14.33 -5.34 -6.76
C GLY A 233 14.56 -3.89 -6.35
N VAL A 234 15.53 -3.64 -5.46
CA VAL A 234 15.90 -2.29 -5.01
C VAL A 234 16.32 -1.41 -6.18
N ILE A 235 17.28 -1.87 -6.99
CA ILE A 235 17.85 -1.10 -8.10
C ILE A 235 16.79 -0.85 -9.17
N ALA A 236 16.04 -1.89 -9.56
CA ALA A 236 15.03 -1.77 -10.60
C ALA A 236 13.94 -0.76 -10.23
N TYR A 237 13.45 -0.82 -8.98
CA TYR A 237 12.41 0.11 -8.53
C TYR A 237 12.96 1.50 -8.24
N ALA A 238 14.20 1.61 -7.79
CA ALA A 238 14.84 2.91 -7.55
C ALA A 238 15.05 3.65 -8.87
N LEU A 239 15.55 2.97 -9.90
CA LEU A 239 15.68 3.56 -11.23
C LEU A 239 14.33 3.98 -11.82
N LEU A 240 13.27 3.20 -11.55
CA LEU A 240 11.93 3.58 -11.98
C LEU A 240 11.48 4.87 -11.28
N LEU A 241 11.60 4.96 -9.96
CA LEU A 241 11.19 6.15 -9.18
C LEU A 241 12.08 7.37 -9.40
N LEU A 242 13.37 7.18 -9.69
CA LEU A 242 14.26 8.30 -10.02
C LEU A 242 14.03 8.86 -11.43
N ALA A 243 13.32 8.11 -12.28
CA ALA A 243 12.91 8.55 -13.60
C ALA A 243 11.56 9.28 -13.59
N THR A 244 10.78 9.15 -12.50
CA THR A 244 9.48 9.82 -12.30
C THR A 244 9.66 11.20 -11.72
#